data_AF-A0A3N5B4T6-F1
#
_entry.id   AF-A0A3N5B4T6-F1
#
_cell.length_a   1.000
_cell.length_b   1.000
_cell.length_c   1.000
_cell.angle_alpha   90.00
_cell.angle_beta   90.00
_cell.angle_gamma   90.00
#
_symmetry.space_group_name_H-M   'P 1'
#
loop_
_entity.id
_entity.type
_entity.pdbx_description
1 polymer ?
#
loop_
_entity_poly.entity_id
_entity_poly.type
_entity_poly.pdbx_seq_one_letter_code
_entity_poly.pdbx_strand_id
1 'polypeptide(L)' 'MEILFMVFFFIFILFILNIFTSIWAYRDSIQKGNSKEYAIIVLIGTLFFPLLGLIVYLIIRND' A
#
# COMPACT_ATOMS: atom_id res chain seq x y z
N MET A 1 -28.76 -1.88 -10.83
CA MET A 1 -28.36 -0.99 -9.71
C MET A 1 -27.57 -1.75 -8.65
N GLU A 2 -28.04 -2.90 -8.18
CA GLU A 2 -27.36 -3.70 -7.14
C GLU A 2 -25.95 -4.18 -7.54
N ILE A 3 -25.75 -4.68 -8.76
CA ILE A 3 -24.43 -5.12 -9.26
C ILE A 3 -23.44 -3.95 -9.27
N LEU A 4 -23.87 -2.77 -9.71
CA LEU A 4 -23.03 -1.57 -9.75
C LEU A 4 -22.60 -1.17 -8.33
N PHE A 5 -23.52 -1.23 -7.37
CA PHE A 5 -23.22 -0.99 -5.96
C PHE A 5 -22.19 -1.98 -5.40
N MET A 6 -22.35 -3.28 -5.67
CA MET A 6 -21.39 -4.30 -5.26
C MET A 6 -19.99 -4.06 -5.84
N VAL A 7 -19.90 -3.67 -7.12
CA VAL A 7 -18.61 -3.37 -7.79
C VAL A 7 -17.93 -2.17 -7.13
N PHE A 8 -18.66 -1.08 -6.89
CA PHE A 8 -18.09 0.09 -6.22
C PHE A 8 -17.67 -0.20 -4.78
N PHE A 9 -18.45 -0.98 -4.04
CA PHE A 9 -18.11 -1.40 -2.68
C PHE A 9 -16.83 -2.24 -2.64
N PHE A 10 -16.65 -3.16 -3.60
CA PHE A 10 -15.44 -3.96 -3.73
C PHE A 10 -14.21 -3.10 -4.05
N ILE A 11 -14.32 -2.16 -5.00
CA ILE A 11 -13.24 -1.21 -5.32
C ILE A 11 -12.88 -0.36 -4.10
N PHE A 12 -13.88 0.08 -3.34
CA PHE A 12 -13.67 0.85 -2.11
C PHE A 12 -12.88 0.07 -1.05
N ILE A 13 -13.21 -1.21 -0.85
CA ILE A 13 -12.46 -2.09 0.06
C ILE A 13 -11.00 -2.24 -0.41
N LEU A 14 -10.79 -2.49 -1.72
CA LEU A 14 -9.45 -2.61 -2.27
C LEU A 14 -8.64 -1.31 -2.11
N PHE A 15 -9.28 -0.15 -2.26
CA PHE A 15 -8.65 1.15 -2.05
C PHE A 15 -8.24 1.34 -0.58
N ILE A 16 -9.11 0.99 0.37
CA ILE A 16 -8.79 1.02 1.80
C ILE A 16 -7.61 0.08 2.10
N LEU A 17 -7.63 -1.15 1.56
CA LEU A 17 -6.54 -2.11 1.74
C LEU A 17 -5.22 -1.57 1.17
N ASN A 18 -5.24 -0.89 0.03
CA ASN A 18 -4.06 -0.24 -0.54
C ASN A 18 -3.50 0.85 0.38
N ILE A 19 -4.35 1.68 0.98
CA ILE A 19 -3.91 2.70 1.94
C ILE A 19 -3.23 2.04 3.15
N PHE A 20 -3.86 1.03 3.75
CA PHE A 20 -3.29 0.32 4.90
C PHE A 20 -1.94 -0.34 4.58
N THR A 21 -1.85 -1.04 3.47
CA THR A 21 -0.61 -1.70 3.03
C THR A 21 0.50 -0.69 2.72
N SER A 22 0.16 0.46 2.13
CA SER A 22 1.12 1.55 1.87
C SER A 22 1.65 2.17 3.17
N ILE A 23 0.77 2.39 4.16
CA ILE A 23 1.16 2.86 5.49
C ILE A 23 2.04 1.83 6.21
N TRP A 24 1.72 0.54 6.09
CA TRP A 24 2.56 -0.52 6.66
C TRP A 24 3.93 -0.58 5.99
N ALA A 25 4.02 -0.45 4.66
CA ALA A 25 5.28 -0.39 3.95
C ALA A 25 6.15 0.81 4.40
N TYR A 26 5.54 1.99 4.58
CA TYR A 26 6.21 3.14 5.18
C TYR A 26 6.77 2.82 6.58
N ARG A 27 5.92 2.29 7.46
CA ARG A 27 6.32 1.98 8.84
C ARG A 27 7.39 0.90 8.92
N ASP A 28 7.30 -0.12 8.08
CA ASP A 28 8.27 -1.22 8.03
C ASP A 28 9.61 -0.72 7.47
N SER A 29 9.59 0.16 6.46
CA SER A 29 10.81 0.79 5.95
C SER A 29 11.57 1.60 7.02
N ILE A 30 10.85 2.32 7.89
CA ILE A 30 11.45 3.06 9.01
C ILE A 30 11.98 2.11 10.09
N GLN A 31 11.22 1.08 10.46
CA GLN A 31 11.64 0.09 11.47
C GLN A 31 12.93 -0.63 11.08
N LYS A 32 13.17 -0.79 9.77
CA LYS A 32 14.39 -1.36 9.20
C LYS A 32 15.58 -0.40 9.16
N GLY A 33 15.44 0.82 9.67
CA GLY A 33 16.52 1.80 9.73
C GLY A 33 16.76 2.56 8.42
N ASN A 34 15.84 2.48 7.44
CA ASN A 34 15.95 3.32 6.24
C ASN A 34 15.69 4.80 6.58
N SER A 35 16.14 5.69 5.70
CA SER A 35 15.90 7.13 5.85
C SER A 35 14.41 7.47 5.70
N LYS A 36 14.01 8.63 6.24
CA LYS A 36 12.62 9.11 6.14
C LYS A 36 12.23 9.41 4.69
N GLU A 37 13.18 9.91 3.89
CA GLU A 37 12.99 10.20 2.47
C GLU A 37 12.71 8.91 1.70
N TYR A 38 13.48 7.84 1.96
CA TYR A 38 13.22 6.52 1.38
C TYR A 38 11.83 6.01 1.77
N ALA A 39 11.47 6.11 3.05
CA ALA A 39 10.16 5.70 3.53
C ALA A 39 9.02 6.45 2.83
N ILE A 40 9.17 7.76 2.63
CA ILE A 40 8.19 8.59 1.90
C ILE A 40 8.09 8.15 0.44
N ILE A 41 9.21 7.85 -0.22
CA ILE A 41 9.21 7.33 -1.60
C ILE A 41 8.46 5.99 -1.66
N VAL A 42 8.69 5.09 -0.71
CA VAL A 42 7.96 3.81 -0.59
C VAL A 42 6.46 4.07 -0.40
N LEU A 43 6.07 4.99 0.47
CA LEU A 43 4.67 5.33 0.72
C LEU A 43 3.97 5.85 -0.55
N ILE A 44 4.60 6.80 -1.25
CA ILE A 44 4.03 7.38 -2.47
C ILE A 44 4.00 6.32 -3.58
N GLY A 45 5.07 5.57 -3.77
CA GLY A 45 5.12 4.49 -4.75
C GLY A 45 4.05 3.43 -4.52
N THR A 46 3.85 3.01 -3.27
CA THR A 46 2.85 1.99 -2.92
C THR A 46 1.40 2.47 -3.04
N LEU A 47 1.16 3.77 -2.77
CA LEU A 47 -0.17 4.39 -2.86
C LEU A 47 -0.65 4.57 -4.31
N PHE A 48 0.25 4.96 -5.23
CA PHE A 48 -0.11 5.21 -6.63
C PHE A 48 -0.01 3.97 -7.52
N PHE A 49 0.74 2.95 -7.09
CA PHE A 49 0.92 1.72 -7.85
C PHE A 49 0.46 0.50 -7.04
N PRO A 50 -0.83 0.33 -6.71
CA PRO A 50 -1.31 -0.69 -5.78
C PRO A 50 -0.81 -2.13 -6.02
N LEU A 51 -0.71 -2.55 -7.28
CA LEU A 51 -0.18 -3.89 -7.62
C LEU A 51 1.32 -4.00 -7.35
N LEU A 52 2.11 -3.01 -7.79
CA LEU A 52 3.55 -2.96 -7.53
C LEU A 52 3.83 -2.68 -6.04
N GLY A 53 2.97 -1.91 -5.39
CA GLY A 53 3.03 -1.55 -3.99
C GLY A 53 2.85 -2.76 -3.09
N LEU A 54 1.97 -3.70 -3.46
CA LEU A 54 1.84 -4.98 -2.77
C LEU A 54 3.13 -5.81 -2.89
N ILE A 55 3.76 -5.84 -4.08
CA ILE A 55 5.03 -6.54 -4.30
C ILE A 55 6.16 -5.89 -3.46
N VAL A 56 6.27 -4.56 -3.51
CA VAL A 56 7.25 -3.79 -2.74
C VAL A 56 7.03 -3.99 -1.24
N TYR A 57 5.78 -4.00 -0.76
CA TYR A 57 5.46 -4.32 0.63
C TYR A 57 5.95 -5.71 1.00
N LEU A 58 5.70 -6.75 0.19
CA LEU A 58 6.15 -8.10 0.48
C LEU A 58 7.68 -8.20 0.56
N ILE A 59 8.41 -7.50 -0.31
CA ILE A 59 9.88 -7.41 -0.25
C ILE A 59 10.32 -6.71 1.04
N ILE A 60 9.77 -5.51 1.31
CA ILE A 60 10.07 -4.72 2.52
C ILE A 60 9.60 -5.42 3.80
N ARG A 61 8.70 -6.40 3.75
CA ARG A 61 8.26 -7.14 4.93
C ARG A 61 9.17 -8.33 5.24
N ASN A 62 9.72 -8.98 4.21
CA ASN A 62 10.50 -10.22 4.35
C ASN A 62 12.02 -10.01 4.48
N ASP A 63 12.55 -8.86 4.09
CA ASP A 63 13.93 -8.47 4.44
C ASP A 63 14.11 -8.19 5.96
#